data_AF-A0A965JWC2-F1
#
_entry.id   AF-A0A965JWC2-F1
#
_cell.length_a   1.000
_cell.length_b   1.000
_cell.length_c   1.000
_cell.angle_alpha   90.00
_cell.angle_beta   90.00
_cell.angle_gamma   90.00
#
_symmetry.space_group_name_H-M   'P 1'
#
loop_
_entity.id
_entity.type
_entity.pdbx_description
1 polymer ?
#
loop_
_entity_poly.entity_id
_entity_poly.type
_entity_poly.pdbx_seq_one_letter_code
_entity_poly.pdbx_strand_id
1 'polypeptide(L)' 'AATKLARVIENCFAIQGIELLNAAQALDFRRPLKSSQKIENLHATFRNEVSFLAADRNTSLDMKAALNFVKNTL' A
#
# COMPACT_ATOMS: atom_id res chain seq x y z
N ALA A 1 20.67 -2.07 21.45
CA ALA A 1 19.18 -2.05 21.49
C ALA A 1 18.58 -1.21 20.34
N ALA A 2 19.02 0.05 20.16
CA ALA A 2 18.45 0.97 19.15
C ALA A 2 18.47 0.45 17.69
N THR A 3 19.56 -0.17 17.24
CA THR A 3 19.69 -0.67 15.85
C THR A 3 18.73 -1.82 15.53
N LYS A 4 18.42 -2.68 16.52
CA LYS A 4 17.42 -3.75 16.35
C LYS A 4 16.02 -3.16 16.22
N LEU A 5 15.66 -2.21 17.07
CA LEU A 5 14.35 -1.56 17.02
C LEU A 5 14.14 -0.85 15.67
N ALA A 6 15.16 -0.11 15.20
CA ALA A 6 15.10 0.53 13.89
C ALA A 6 14.80 -0.49 12.76
N ARG A 7 15.48 -1.64 12.75
CA ARG A 7 15.19 -2.71 11.77
C ARG A 7 13.77 -3.27 11.88
N VAL A 8 13.23 -3.40 13.10
CA VAL A 8 11.85 -3.87 13.30
C VAL A 8 10.85 -2.86 12.75
N ILE A 9 11.08 -1.56 12.98
CA ILE A 9 10.24 -0.48 12.44
C ILE A 9 10.27 -0.48 10.91
N GLU A 10 11.45 -0.63 10.29
CA GLU A 10 11.57 -0.76 8.83
C GLU A 10 10.77 -1.94 8.28
N ASN A 11 10.79 -3.08 8.96
CA ASN A 11 9.97 -4.24 8.58
C ASN A 11 8.47 -3.96 8.72
N CYS A 12 8.04 -3.23 9.77
CA CYS A 12 6.64 -2.85 9.94
C CYS A 12 6.14 -1.99 8.78
N PHE A 13 6.94 -1.04 8.29
CA PHE A 13 6.56 -0.25 7.10
C PHE A 13 6.42 -1.11 5.85
N ALA A 14 7.30 -2.10 5.67
CA ALA A 14 7.18 -3.04 4.54
C ALA A 14 5.89 -3.88 4.63
N ILE A 15 5.53 -4.36 5.82
CA ILE A 15 4.29 -5.10 6.05
C ILE A 15 3.07 -4.21 5.76
N GLN A 16 3.06 -2.97 6.25
CA GLN A 16 1.98 -2.01 5.98
C GLN A 16 1.85 -1.68 4.49
N GLY A 17 2.95 -1.58 3.75
CA GLY A 17 2.92 -1.38 2.30
C GLY A 17 2.23 -2.54 1.57
N ILE A 18 2.54 -3.78 1.97
CA ILE A 18 1.91 -4.99 1.41
C ILE A 18 0.43 -5.07 1.79
N GLU A 19 0.07 -4.70 3.02
CA GLU A 19 -1.32 -4.61 3.46
C GLU A 19 -2.10 -3.59 2.62
N LEU A 20 -1.56 -2.39 2.43
CA LEU A 20 -2.19 -1.34 1.63
C LEU A 20 -2.37 -1.75 0.16
N LEU A 21 -1.39 -2.45 -0.42
CA LEU A 21 -1.49 -3.02 -1.76
C LEU A 21 -2.70 -3.96 -1.90
N ASN A 22 -2.83 -4.89 -0.96
CA ASN A 22 -3.95 -5.84 -0.93
C ASN A 22 -5.29 -5.16 -0.64
N ALA A 23 -5.31 -4.21 0.30
CA ALA A 23 -6.50 -3.45 0.65
C ALA A 23 -7.02 -2.64 -0.55
N ALA A 24 -6.13 -1.98 -1.29
CA ALA A 24 -6.50 -1.22 -2.47
C ALA A 24 -7.07 -2.13 -3.57
N GLN A 25 -6.46 -3.30 -3.79
CA GLN A 25 -6.94 -4.27 -4.76
C GLN A 25 -8.30 -4.85 -4.37
N ALA A 26 -8.48 -5.19 -3.10
CA ALA A 26 -9.75 -5.69 -2.57
C ALA A 26 -10.88 -4.64 -2.69
N LEU A 27 -10.54 -3.36 -2.49
CA LEU A 27 -11.50 -2.26 -2.65
C LEU A 27 -11.91 -2.09 -4.12
N ASP A 28 -10.98 -2.23 -5.06
CA ASP A 28 -11.26 -2.22 -6.50
C ASP A 28 -12.13 -3.40 -6.95
N PHE A 29 -11.90 -4.59 -6.41
CA PHE A 29 -12.75 -5.75 -6.70
C PHE A 29 -14.18 -5.63 -6.15
N ARG A 30 -14.40 -4.78 -5.14
CA ARG A 30 -15.72 -4.57 -4.52
C ARG A 30 -16.54 -3.46 -5.19
N ARG A 31 -16.03 -2.80 -6.23
CA ARG A 31 -16.79 -1.77 -6.95
C ARG A 31 -18.10 -2.36 -7.51
N PRO A 32 -19.23 -1.61 -7.46
CA PRO A 32 -19.34 -0.17 -7.19
C PRO A 32 -19.46 0.22 -5.71
N LEU A 33 -19.34 -0.71 -4.75
CA LEU A 33 -19.36 -0.35 -3.33
C LEU A 33 -18.21 0.61 -3.00
N LYS A 34 -18.49 1.53 -2.07
CA LYS A 34 -17.54 2.55 -1.62
C LYS A 34 -17.33 2.48 -0.12
N SER A 35 -16.12 2.79 0.31
CA SER A 35 -15.77 3.03 1.72
C SER A 35 -16.10 4.47 2.13
N SER A 36 -15.69 4.87 3.33
CA SER A 36 -15.78 6.26 3.77
C SER A 36 -14.94 7.19 2.89
N GLN A 37 -15.30 8.47 2.81
CA GLN A 37 -14.60 9.46 1.96
C GLN A 37 -13.10 9.54 2.24
N LYS A 38 -12.68 9.41 3.51
CA LYS A 38 -11.26 9.42 3.89
C LYS A 38 -10.50 8.24 3.25
N ILE A 39 -11.10 7.05 3.27
CA ILE A 39 -10.50 5.84 2.69
C ILE A 39 -10.51 5.89 1.17
N GLU A 40 -11.58 6.40 0.55
CA GLU A 40 -11.64 6.60 -0.91
C GLU A 40 -10.57 7.59 -1.39
N ASN A 41 -10.34 8.68 -0.65
CA ASN A 41 -9.27 9.63 -0.96
C ASN A 41 -7.89 8.97 -0.83
N LEU A 42 -7.66 8.22 0.25
CA LEU A 42 -6.40 7.49 0.44
C LEU A 42 -6.17 6.47 -0.68
N HIS A 43 -7.20 5.71 -1.04
CA HIS A 43 -7.17 4.74 -2.13
C HIS A 43 -6.83 5.42 -3.46
N ALA A 44 -7.48 6.53 -3.79
CA ALA A 44 -7.20 7.30 -5.01
C ALA A 44 -5.75 7.82 -5.03
N THR A 45 -5.27 8.39 -3.92
CA THR A 45 -3.87 8.86 -3.82
C THR A 45 -2.90 7.70 -3.99
N PHE A 46 -3.16 6.56 -3.34
CA PHE A 46 -2.31 5.37 -3.46
C PHE A 46 -2.32 4.80 -4.90
N ARG A 47 -3.46 4.85 -5.60
CA ARG A 47 -3.57 4.39 -7.00
C ARG A 47 -2.82 5.26 -8.01
N ASN A 48 -2.46 6.49 -7.65
CA ASN A 48 -1.54 7.30 -8.46
C ASN A 48 -0.09 6.77 -8.39
N GLU A 49 0.28 6.08 -7.30
CA GLU A 49 1.62 5.50 -7.12
C GLU A 49 1.68 4.05 -7.58
N VAL A 50 0.65 3.25 -7.25
CA VAL A 50 0.59 1.82 -7.56
C VAL A 50 -0.70 1.50 -8.30
N SER A 51 -0.55 1.28 -9.61
CA SER A 51 -1.66 0.91 -10.50
C SER A 51 -2.34 -0.41 -10.11
N PHE A 52 -3.61 -0.57 -10.48
CA PHE A 52 -4.35 -1.82 -10.31
C PHE A 52 -3.63 -3.00 -10.96
N LEU A 53 -3.60 -4.15 -10.28
CA LEU A 53 -2.96 -5.37 -10.79
C LEU A 53 -3.95 -6.15 -11.67
N ALA A 54 -4.01 -5.83 -12.96
CA ALA A 54 -4.94 -6.46 -13.90
C ALA A 54 -4.49 -7.84 -14.39
N ALA A 55 -3.17 -8.07 -14.44
CA ALA A 55 -2.53 -9.32 -14.80
C ALA A 55 -1.23 -9.45 -14.02
N ASP A 56 -0.66 -10.66 -14.00
CA ASP A 56 0.60 -10.91 -13.31
C ASP A 56 1.72 -10.01 -13.85
N ARG A 57 2.44 -9.40 -12.92
CA ARG A 57 3.63 -8.59 -13.18
C ARG A 57 4.61 -8.74 -12.03
N ASN A 58 5.78 -8.12 -12.17
CA ASN A 58 6.75 -8.10 -11.09
C ASN A 58 6.29 -7.21 -9.92
N THR A 59 5.65 -7.84 -8.93
CA THR A 59 5.11 -7.17 -7.73
C THR A 59 6.18 -6.60 -6.81
N SER A 60 7.47 -6.95 -6.97
CA SER A 60 8.53 -6.33 -6.17
C SER A 60 8.65 -4.82 -6.38
N LEU A 61 8.34 -4.36 -7.60
CA LEU A 61 8.30 -2.92 -7.91
C LEU A 61 7.13 -2.25 -7.19
N ASP A 62 5.96 -2.88 -7.20
CA ASP A 62 4.76 -2.39 -6.51
C ASP A 62 4.97 -2.36 -4.98
N MET A 63 5.57 -3.41 -4.41
CA MET A 63 5.89 -3.47 -2.97
C MET A 63 6.87 -2.36 -2.57
N LYS A 64 7.87 -2.06 -3.40
CA LYS A 64 8.82 -0.97 -3.15
C LYS A 64 8.14 0.41 -3.21
N ALA A 65 7.28 0.63 -4.20
CA ALA A 65 6.48 1.85 -4.30
C ALA A 65 5.54 2.00 -3.10
N ALA A 66 4.87 0.92 -2.67
CA ALA A 66 3.99 0.92 -1.51
C ALA A 66 4.75 1.20 -0.20
N LEU A 67 5.94 0.62 0.00
CA LEU A 67 6.81 0.94 1.12
C LEU A 67 7.16 2.43 1.14
N ASN A 68 7.57 2.99 0.00
CA ASN A 68 7.91 4.41 -0.09
C ASN A 68 6.69 5.31 0.19
N PHE A 69 5.50 4.93 -0.27
CA PHE A 69 4.27 5.64 0.02
C PHE A 69 3.99 5.66 1.53
N VAL A 70 4.08 4.51 2.20
CA VAL A 70 3.86 4.41 3.65
C VAL A 70 4.86 5.28 4.43
N LYS A 71 6.14 5.32 4.01
CA LYS A 71 7.16 6.09 4.75
C LYS A 71 7.09 7.60 4.56
N ASN A 72 6.56 8.07 3.43
CA ASN A 72 6.68 9.48 3.04
C ASN A 72 5.33 10.21 2.94
N THR A 73 4.22 9.49 2.83
CA THR A 73 2.90 10.09 2.52
C THR A 73 1.83 9.78 3.57
N LEU A 74 1.89 8.60 4.20
CA LEU A 74 1.02 8.22 5.32
C LEU A 74 1.54 8.77 6.66
#